data_AF-W4EUT9-F1
#
_entry.id   AF-W4EUT9-F1
#
_cell.length_a   1.000
_cell.length_b   1.000
_cell.length_c   1.000
_cell.angle_alpha   90.00
_cell.angle_beta   90.00
_cell.angle_gamma   90.00
#
_symmetry.space_group_name_H-M   'P 1'
#
loop_
_entity.id
_entity.type
_entity.pdbx_description
1 polymer ?
#
loop_
_entity_poly.entity_id
_entity_poly.type
_entity_poly.pdbx_seq_one_letter_code
_entity_poly.pdbx_strand_id
1 'polypeptide(L)' 'MKKGYEFQTLVMAHSVDDVQVKYILNNKDATKSEQESIKSIFFEIVKKNNLDSNTFKLKVGDSDDGPDW' A
#
# COMPACT_ATOMS: atom_id res chain seq x y z
N MET A 1 -22.02 7.75 5.59
CA MET A 1 -20.56 7.98 5.64
C MET A 1 -19.92 7.09 4.59
N LYS A 2 -19.15 7.66 3.64
CA LYS A 2 -18.38 6.86 2.68
C LYS A 2 -17.45 5.94 3.47
N LYS A 3 -17.54 4.63 3.26
CA LYS A 3 -16.73 3.59 3.92
C LYS A 3 -15.29 3.62 3.37
N GLY A 4 -14.59 4.75 3.54
CA GLY A 4 -13.20 4.90 3.14
C GLY A 4 -12.34 5.13 4.37
N TYR A 5 -11.15 4.54 4.38
CA TYR A 5 -10.10 4.94 5.30
C TYR A 5 -9.58 6.31 4.85
N GLU A 6 -9.28 7.19 5.79
CA GLU A 6 -8.38 8.29 5.48
C GLU A 6 -6.98 7.71 5.41
N PHE A 7 -6.30 7.98 4.31
CA PHE A 7 -4.99 7.46 4.08
C PHE A 7 -4.09 8.50 3.43
N GLN A 8 -2.80 8.33 3.65
CA GLN A 8 -1.75 8.97 2.87
C GLN A 8 -1.02 7.89 2.07
N THR A 9 -0.51 8.27 0.90
CA THR A 9 0.32 7.39 0.08
C THR A 9 1.68 8.01 -0.11
N LEU A 10 2.72 7.26 0.20
CA LEU A 10 4.09 7.58 -0.16
C LEU A 10 4.51 6.66 -1.30
N VAL A 11 5.11 7.23 -2.35
CA VAL A 11 5.66 6.49 -3.49
C VAL A 11 7.10 6.91 -3.70
N MET A 12 8.00 5.94 -3.75
CA MET A 12 9.40 6.13 -4.14
C MET A 12 9.72 5.21 -5.30
N ALA A 13 10.18 5.76 -6.41
CA ALA A 13 10.64 4.99 -7.56
C ALA A 13 12.15 5.12 -7.66
N HIS A 14 12.87 4.05 -7.29
CA HIS A 14 14.33 4.00 -7.39
C HIS A 14 14.77 3.64 -8.82
N SER A 15 14.01 2.75 -9.47
CA SER A 15 14.19 2.36 -10.87
C SER A 15 12.85 1.91 -11.46
N VAL A 16 12.85 1.54 -12.75
CA VAL A 16 11.66 0.96 -13.40
C VAL A 16 11.25 -0.39 -12.80
N ASP A 17 12.16 -1.06 -12.08
CA ASP A 17 11.94 -2.39 -11.49
C ASP A 17 11.93 -2.35 -9.95
N ASP A 18 12.02 -1.18 -9.33
CA ASP A 18 11.98 -1.01 -7.87
C ASP A 18 11.17 0.23 -7.48
N VAL A 19 9.88 0.00 -7.26
CA VAL A 19 8.91 1.00 -6.80
C VAL A 19 8.42 0.61 -5.42
N GLN A 20 8.63 1.48 -4.45
CA GLN A 20 8.19 1.31 -3.08
C GLN A 20 6.93 2.14 -2.85
N VAL A 21 5.89 1.51 -2.32
CA VAL A 21 4.61 2.14 -2.04
C VAL A 21 4.26 1.90 -0.57
N LYS A 22 3.92 2.97 0.15
CA LYS A 22 3.42 2.89 1.53
C LYS A 22 2.06 3.57 1.63
N TYR A 23 1.05 2.84 2.08
CA TYR A 23 -0.22 3.39 2.54
C TYR A 23 -0.19 3.56 4.05
N ILE A 24 -0.44 4.78 4.52
CA ILE A 24 -0.55 5.15 5.94
C ILE A 24 -2.03 5.37 6.23
N LEU A 25 -2.63 4.58 7.11
CA LEU A 25 -4.05 4.66 7.49
C LEU A 25 -4.19 5.52 8.75
N ASN A 26 -4.81 6.70 8.62
CA ASN A 26 -4.76 7.74 9.67
C ASN A 26 -5.88 7.66 10.71
N ASN A 27 -7.01 7.02 10.37
CA ASN A 27 -8.26 7.22 11.13
C ASN A 27 -8.66 6.06 12.04
N LYS A 28 -7.92 4.95 12.03
CA LYS A 28 -8.12 3.77 12.88
C LYS A 28 -6.82 2.96 12.96
N ASP A 29 -6.62 2.26 14.07
CA ASP A 29 -5.65 1.15 14.15
C ASP A 29 -5.95 0.19 13.00
N ALA A 30 -5.05 0.13 12.04
CA ALA A 30 -5.20 -0.70 10.87
C ALA A 30 -5.11 -2.17 11.28
N THR A 31 -6.24 -2.87 11.36
CA THR A 31 -6.20 -4.29 11.69
C THR A 31 -5.46 -5.04 10.59
N LYS A 32 -4.80 -6.15 10.95
CA LYS A 32 -4.08 -6.99 9.97
C LYS A 32 -4.98 -7.40 8.79
N SER A 33 -6.26 -7.68 9.05
CA SER A 33 -7.20 -8.06 8.00
C SER A 33 -7.50 -6.92 7.02
N GLU A 34 -7.55 -5.68 7.49
CA GLU A 34 -7.75 -4.50 6.63
C GLU A 34 -6.49 -4.21 5.82
N GLN A 35 -5.30 -4.32 6.42
CA GLN A 35 -4.03 -4.18 5.72
C GLN A 35 -3.89 -5.21 4.59
N GLU A 36 -4.17 -6.48 4.85
CA GLU A 36 -4.12 -7.55 3.84
C GLU A 36 -5.15 -7.35 2.72
N SER A 37 -6.35 -6.86 3.06
CA SER A 37 -7.36 -6.52 2.05
C SER A 37 -6.87 -5.43 1.11
N ILE A 38 -6.22 -4.38 1.63
CA ILE A 38 -5.66 -3.29 0.83
C ILE A 38 -4.49 -3.79 -0.04
N LYS A 39 -3.62 -4.65 0.52
CA LYS A 39 -2.53 -5.28 -0.26
C LYS A 39 -3.08 -6.08 -1.44
N SER A 40 -4.13 -6.87 -1.21
CA SER A 40 -4.79 -7.64 -2.27
C SER A 40 -5.34 -6.73 -3.37
N ILE A 41 -6.05 -5.66 -3.00
CA ILE A 41 -6.61 -4.68 -3.95
C ILE A 41 -5.50 -4.04 -4.80
N PHE A 42 -4.39 -3.66 -4.18
CA PHE A 42 -3.26 -3.08 -4.90
C PHE A 42 -2.71 -4.03 -5.96
N PHE A 43 -2.40 -5.28 -5.59
CA PHE A 43 -1.85 -6.25 -6.54
C PHE A 43 -2.86 -6.72 -7.60
N GLU A 44 -4.16 -6.71 -7.31
CA GLU A 44 -5.21 -6.89 -8.32
C GLU A 44 -5.18 -5.77 -9.37
N ILE A 45 -5.01 -4.51 -8.94
CA ILE A 45 -4.90 -3.36 -9.85
C ILE A 45 -3.61 -3.46 -10.69
N VAL A 46 -2.47 -3.79 -10.08
CA VAL A 46 -1.19 -4.01 -10.78
C VAL A 46 -1.37 -5.06 -11.88
N LYS A 47 -1.94 -6.22 -11.54
CA LYS A 47 -2.20 -7.30 -12.49
C LYS A 47 -3.18 -6.89 -13.60
N LYS A 48 -4.26 -6.18 -13.25
CA LYS A 48 -5.28 -5.71 -14.21
C LYS A 48 -4.70 -4.74 -15.24
N ASN A 49 -3.68 -3.97 -14.87
CA ASN A 49 -2.99 -3.05 -15.76
C ASN A 49 -1.76 -3.67 -16.46
N ASN A 50 -1.58 -4.99 -16.36
CA ASN A 50 -0.47 -5.72 -16.97
C ASN A 50 0.92 -5.21 -16.56
N LEU A 51 1.04 -4.76 -15.30
CA LEU A 51 2.30 -4.35 -14.67
C LEU A 51 2.94 -5.56 -13.96
N ASP A 52 4.27 -5.60 -13.89
CA ASP A 52 4.98 -6.62 -13.12
C ASP A 52 4.80 -6.38 -11.62
N SER A 53 4.21 -7.34 -10.92
CA SER A 53 4.03 -7.26 -9.47
C SER A 53 5.34 -7.26 -8.70
N ASN A 54 6.40 -7.85 -9.25
CA ASN A 54 7.70 -7.93 -8.59
C ASN A 54 8.41 -6.57 -8.52
N THR A 55 8.01 -5.63 -9.38
CA THR A 55 8.48 -4.23 -9.35
C THR A 55 8.06 -3.51 -8.07
N PHE A 56 6.98 -3.95 -7.42
CA PHE A 56 6.36 -3.20 -6.33
C PHE A 56 6.64 -3.83 -4.96
N LYS A 57 7.22 -3.04 -4.05
CA LYS A 57 7.27 -3.34 -2.61
C LYS A 57 6.20 -2.53 -1.90
N LEU A 58 5.20 -3.20 -1.35
CA LEU A 58 4.04 -2.56 -0.73
C LEU A 58 4.04 -2.72 0.79
N LYS A 59 3.96 -1.59 1.51
CA LYS A 59 3.63 -1.54 2.94
C LYS A 59 2.26 -0.89 3.14
N VAL A 60 1.46 -1.43 4.06
CA VAL A 60 0.22 -0.83 4.55
C VAL A 60 0.30 -0.85 6.06
N GLY A 61 0.13 0.30 6.70
CA GLY A 61 0.28 0.46 8.15
C GLY A 61 -0.32 1.77 8.62
N ASP A 62 -0.11 2.12 9.88
CA ASP A 62 -0.48 3.42 10.45
C ASP A 62 0.72 4.39 10.48
N SER A 63 0.57 5.52 11.17
CA SER A 63 1.62 6.54 11.30
C SER A 63 2.78 6.12 12.23
N ASP A 64 2.55 5.15 13.11
CA ASP A 64 3.53 4.66 14.09
C ASP A 64 4.38 3.54 13.49
N ASP A 65 3.86 2.86 12.47
CA ASP A 65 4.62 2.00 11.60
C ASP A 65 5.71 2.80 10.86
N GLY A 66 6.97 2.71 11.29
CA GLY A 66 8.15 3.33 10.65
C GLY A 66 8.41 2.86 9.20
N PRO A 67 9.55 3.20 8.58
CA PRO A 67 9.92 2.63 7.27
C PRO A 67 10.35 1.16 7.44
N ASP A 68 9.71 0.21 6.74
CA ASP A 68 10.12 -1.22 6.72
C ASP A 68 10.93 -1.57 5.45
N TRP A 69 11.60 -0.60 4.84
CA TRP A 69 12.43 -0.82 3.66
C TRP A 69 13.91 -0.82 4.01
#